data_AF-A0A955FR34-F1
#
_entry.id   AF-A0A955FR34-F1
#
_cell.length_a   1.000
_cell.length_b   1.000
_cell.length_c   1.000
_cell.angle_alpha   90.00
_cell.angle_beta   90.00
_cell.angle_gamma   90.00
#
_symmetry.space_group_name_H-M   'P 1'
#
loop_
_entity.id
_entity.type
_entity.pdbx_description
1 polymer ?
#
loop_
_entity_poly.entity_id
_entity_poly.type
_entity_poly.pdbx_seq_one_letter_code
_entity_poly.pdbx_strand_id
1 'polypeptide(L)'
;MSREKERDEDMLRLQVPFFNNGLSQTGAPNTCFINSLLIALRSLYCFVRLLLTGHLFDFYHVHGYEDDRELLYSLIALLRAMLQDTSRYQMFTSERRLKFVRILQRKSDQLGLHGHGPVEMDEQGDPSELIVYMVNWLQESLQQVCAEHEQRDSGGQQASQRSRTREEASRVANQLRNLLNEFVPAMSDFTRCPAGHVSGQVQPTLIQLPLQKYYSNITECLADYFSPEIVYKSCTTCRLDSVEARKASRLSQLPEHVFVIAFTYNRNNHNVSGYL
;
A
#
# COMPACT_ATOMS: atom_id res chain seq x y z
N MET A 1 13.19 -31.21 17.11
CA MET A 1 12.28 -30.14 16.68
C MET A 1 12.87 -29.47 15.45
N SER A 2 12.11 -29.21 14.39
CA SER A 2 12.63 -28.49 13.22
C SER A 2 12.75 -26.99 13.55
N ARG A 3 13.76 -26.32 12.99
CA ARG A 3 13.96 -24.86 13.11
C ARG A 3 12.74 -24.03 12.67
N GLU A 4 11.92 -24.59 11.78
CA GLU A 4 10.63 -24.03 11.35
C GLU A 4 9.61 -24.05 12.48
N LYS A 5 9.53 -25.15 13.23
CA LYS A 5 8.59 -25.31 14.35
C LYS A 5 8.94 -24.39 15.54
N GLU A 6 10.22 -24.14 15.80
CA GLU A 6 10.65 -23.15 16.80
C GLU A 6 10.34 -21.71 16.38
N ARG A 7 10.44 -21.37 15.08
CA ARG A 7 10.02 -20.04 14.58
C ARG A 7 8.52 -19.84 14.67
N ASP A 8 7.74 -20.86 14.35
CA ASP A 8 6.27 -20.81 14.48
C ASP A 8 5.83 -20.72 15.96
N GLU A 9 6.55 -21.40 16.87
CA GLU A 9 6.31 -21.28 18.33
C GLU A 9 6.76 -19.92 18.90
N ASP A 10 7.87 -19.35 18.45
CA ASP A 10 8.28 -17.98 18.82
C ASP A 10 7.35 -16.92 18.20
N MET A 11 6.73 -17.19 17.03
CA MET A 11 5.66 -16.38 16.46
C MET A 11 4.35 -16.47 17.25
N LEU A 12 4.01 -17.63 17.81
CA LEU A 12 2.88 -17.77 18.75
C LEU A 12 3.14 -17.10 20.10
N ARG A 13 4.41 -16.95 20.50
CA ARG A 13 4.83 -16.17 21.67
C ARG A 13 4.86 -14.66 21.44
N LEU A 14 4.94 -14.21 20.18
CA LEU A 14 4.45 -12.89 19.77
C LEU A 14 2.91 -12.89 19.81
N GLN A 15 2.34 -13.15 20.99
CA GLN A 15 1.04 -12.58 21.30
C GLN A 15 1.26 -11.06 21.29
N VAL A 16 1.08 -10.44 20.12
CA VAL A 16 0.89 -9.00 20.02
C VAL A 16 -0.42 -8.77 20.75
N PRO A 17 -0.42 -8.29 21.99
CA PRO A 17 -1.68 -8.13 22.66
C PRO A 17 -2.33 -6.94 21.95
N PHE A 18 -3.58 -7.12 21.53
CA PHE A 18 -4.37 -6.08 20.88
C PHE A 18 -4.74 -5.02 21.93
N PHE A 19 -3.75 -4.24 22.36
CA PHE A 19 -3.97 -3.12 23.26
C PHE A 19 -4.53 -1.95 22.45
N ASN A 20 -5.64 -1.39 22.92
CA ASN A 20 -6.23 -0.15 22.44
C ASN A 20 -5.37 1.06 22.85
N ASN A 21 -4.14 1.10 22.36
CA ASN A 21 -3.28 2.28 22.43
C ASN A 21 -3.70 3.21 21.30
N GLY A 22 -4.63 4.12 21.60
CA GLY A 22 -5.02 5.19 20.70
C GLY A 22 -3.85 6.14 20.44
N LEU A 23 -3.70 6.59 19.19
CA LEU A 23 -2.77 7.66 18.85
C LEU A 23 -3.39 9.00 19.29
N SER A 24 -2.80 9.70 20.26
CA SER A 24 -3.27 11.02 20.69
C SER A 24 -3.16 12.03 19.55
N GLN A 25 -4.08 13.00 19.47
CA GLN A 25 -4.08 14.08 18.46
C GLN A 25 -3.06 15.20 18.72
N THR A 26 -2.18 15.03 19.69
CA THR A 26 -1.24 16.05 20.17
C THR A 26 -0.38 16.62 19.03
N GLY A 27 -0.51 17.92 18.75
CA GLY A 27 0.47 18.74 18.02
C GLY A 27 0.37 18.87 16.49
N ALA A 28 -0.57 18.19 15.82
CA ALA A 28 -0.84 18.42 14.40
C ALA A 28 -2.36 18.27 14.17
N PRO A 29 -3.12 19.38 14.02
CA PRO A 29 -4.55 19.30 13.78
C PRO A 29 -4.83 18.53 12.48
N ASN A 30 -6.03 17.95 12.38
CA ASN A 30 -6.49 17.23 11.18
C ASN A 30 -5.76 15.93 10.78
N THR A 31 -4.91 15.35 11.64
CA THR A 31 -4.17 14.09 11.35
C THR A 31 -4.91 12.79 11.70
N CYS A 32 -6.23 12.82 11.93
CA CYS A 32 -7.01 11.64 12.34
C CYS A 32 -7.06 10.54 11.27
N PHE A 33 -7.01 10.91 9.99
CA PHE A 33 -6.97 9.96 8.87
C PHE A 33 -5.67 9.13 8.87
N ILE A 34 -4.54 9.76 9.18
CA ILE A 34 -3.23 9.09 9.35
C ILE A 34 -3.28 8.11 10.52
N ASN A 35 -3.87 8.53 11.64
CA ASN A 35 -4.02 7.66 12.81
C ASN A 35 -4.88 6.42 12.49
N SER A 36 -5.97 6.62 11.76
CA SER A 36 -6.88 5.55 11.35
C SER A 36 -6.17 4.53 10.46
N LEU A 37 -5.39 5.02 9.49
CA LEU A 37 -4.59 4.16 8.63
C LEU A 37 -3.51 3.39 9.41
N LEU A 38 -2.78 4.05 10.30
CA LEU A 38 -1.74 3.38 11.11
C LEU A 38 -2.32 2.28 12.02
N ILE A 39 -3.53 2.48 12.55
CA ILE A 39 -4.24 1.47 13.32
C ILE A 39 -4.66 0.29 12.43
N ALA A 40 -5.17 0.56 11.22
CA ALA A 40 -5.50 -0.48 10.26
C ALA A 40 -4.26 -1.30 9.85
N LEU A 41 -3.16 -0.63 9.50
CA LEU A 41 -1.89 -1.27 9.13
C LEU A 41 -1.26 -2.06 10.28
N ARG A 42 -1.35 -1.56 11.52
CA ARG A 42 -0.92 -2.30 12.71
C ARG A 42 -1.67 -3.63 12.86
N SER A 43 -2.92 -3.68 12.43
CA SER A 43 -3.76 -4.88 12.55
C SER A 43 -3.40 -5.96 11.53
N LEU A 44 -2.59 -5.63 10.52
CA LEU A 44 -2.06 -6.59 9.55
C LEU A 44 -0.78 -7.25 10.10
N TYR A 45 -0.92 -8.46 10.65
CA TYR A 45 0.18 -9.20 11.27
C TYR A 45 1.39 -9.33 10.34
N CYS A 46 1.19 -9.73 9.09
CA CYS A 46 2.27 -9.95 8.14
C CYS A 46 2.97 -8.66 7.70
N PHE A 47 2.23 -7.55 7.57
CA PHE A 47 2.78 -6.21 7.34
C PHE A 47 3.70 -5.78 8.49
N VAL A 48 3.20 -5.91 9.72
CA VAL A 48 4.00 -5.63 10.92
C VAL A 48 5.22 -6.54 10.97
N ARG A 49 5.07 -7.85 10.75
CA ARG A 49 6.17 -8.81 10.78
C ARG A 49 7.26 -8.44 9.77
N LEU A 50 6.89 -8.14 8.53
CA LEU A 50 7.84 -7.74 7.50
C LEU A 50 8.66 -6.53 7.94
N LEU A 51 7.97 -5.46 8.35
CA LEU A 51 8.58 -4.21 8.77
C LEU A 51 9.50 -4.41 9.98
N LEU A 52 9.14 -5.29 10.92
CA LEU A 52 9.93 -5.55 12.10
C LEU A 52 11.19 -6.39 11.85
N THR A 53 11.19 -7.26 10.82
CA THR A 53 12.34 -8.13 10.49
C THR A 53 13.58 -7.37 10.01
N GLY A 54 13.42 -6.10 9.59
CA GLY A 54 14.54 -5.22 9.25
C GLY A 54 15.12 -5.41 7.84
N HIS A 55 14.78 -6.48 7.12
CA HIS A 55 15.37 -6.74 5.78
C HIS A 55 15.16 -5.63 4.77
N LEU A 56 13.97 -5.02 4.75
CA LEU A 56 13.68 -3.90 3.86
C LEU A 56 14.49 -2.64 4.24
N PHE A 57 14.73 -2.45 5.54
CA PHE A 57 15.55 -1.34 6.02
C PHE A 57 17.03 -1.54 5.66
N ASP A 58 17.57 -2.74 5.88
CA ASP A 58 18.95 -3.09 5.54
C ASP A 58 19.20 -2.92 4.04
N PHE A 59 18.23 -3.33 3.22
CA PHE A 59 18.25 -3.14 1.77
C PHE A 59 18.34 -1.65 1.38
N TYR A 60 17.43 -0.81 1.86
CA TYR A 60 17.50 0.63 1.55
C TYR A 60 18.77 1.31 2.07
N HIS A 61 19.32 0.83 3.19
CA HIS A 61 20.57 1.34 3.71
C HIS A 61 21.75 1.04 2.78
N VAL A 62 21.85 -0.20 2.29
CA VAL A 62 22.93 -0.63 1.39
C VAL A 62 22.85 0.02 0.01
N HIS A 63 21.63 0.29 -0.47
CA HIS A 63 21.38 0.75 -1.84
C HIS A 63 21.20 2.26 -2.00
N GLY A 64 21.35 3.04 -0.93
CA GLY A 64 21.40 4.50 -1.01
C GLY A 64 20.03 5.18 -1.22
N TYR A 65 18.94 4.49 -0.93
CA TYR A 65 17.57 5.04 -0.99
C TYR A 65 17.26 5.90 0.24
N GLU A 66 18.02 6.98 0.46
CA GLU A 66 18.01 7.71 1.73
C GLU A 66 16.65 8.28 2.13
N ASP A 67 15.90 8.80 1.15
CA ASP A 67 14.61 9.44 1.40
C ASP A 67 13.51 8.40 1.71
N ASP A 68 13.48 7.26 1.01
CA ASP A 68 12.53 6.16 1.28
C ASP A 68 12.88 5.42 2.57
N ARG A 69 14.16 5.34 2.89
CA ARG A 69 14.67 4.85 4.18
C ARG A 69 14.15 5.68 5.33
N GLU A 70 14.10 7.00 5.22
CA GLU A 70 13.60 7.84 6.32
C GLU A 70 12.11 7.58 6.60
N LEU A 71 11.29 7.48 5.55
CA LEU A 71 9.85 7.18 5.67
C LEU A 71 9.63 5.79 6.27
N LEU A 72 10.30 4.77 5.71
CA LEU A 72 10.23 3.39 6.19
C LEU A 72 10.68 3.28 7.65
N TYR A 73 11.80 3.91 8.02
CA TYR A 73 12.31 3.90 9.38
C TYR A 73 11.32 4.55 10.34
N SER A 74 10.75 5.69 9.96
CA SER A 74 9.76 6.38 10.79
C SER A 74 8.49 5.54 10.98
N LEU A 75 8.04 4.83 9.94
CA LEU A 75 6.90 3.91 10.02
C LEU A 75 7.19 2.71 10.93
N ILE A 76 8.35 2.04 10.76
CA ILE A 76 8.79 0.93 11.63
C ILE A 76 8.88 1.39 13.08
N ALA A 77 9.49 2.55 13.32
CA ALA A 77 9.65 3.11 14.65
C ALA A 77 8.30 3.42 15.31
N LEU A 78 7.32 3.88 14.54
CA LEU A 78 5.97 4.17 15.02
C LEU A 78 5.20 2.89 15.32
N LEU A 79 5.20 1.90 14.42
CA LEU A 79 4.56 0.60 14.63
C LEU A 79 5.16 -0.14 15.83
N ARG A 80 6.50 -0.16 15.98
CA ARG A 80 7.17 -0.70 17.18
C ARG A 80 6.66 -0.04 18.45
N ALA A 81 6.57 1.29 18.44
CA ALA A 81 6.10 2.03 19.61
C ALA A 81 4.62 1.76 19.91
N MET A 82 3.77 1.57 18.88
CA MET A 82 2.36 1.19 19.06
C MET A 82 2.16 -0.23 19.60
N LEU A 83 3.10 -1.14 19.32
CA LEU A 83 3.09 -2.52 19.82
C LEU A 83 3.67 -2.64 21.23
N GLN A 84 4.52 -1.72 21.64
CA GLN A 84 5.13 -1.69 22.97
C GLN A 84 4.18 -1.06 23.98
N ASP A 85 3.62 -1.91 24.84
CA ASP A 85 2.58 -1.53 25.81
C ASP A 85 3.13 -0.88 27.07
N THR A 86 3.33 0.45 27.06
CA THR A 86 3.26 1.19 28.32
C THR A 86 2.72 2.60 28.12
N SER A 87 1.77 2.98 28.98
CA SER A 87 1.21 4.33 29.10
C SER A 87 2.25 5.46 29.20
N ARG A 88 3.51 5.13 29.56
CA ARG A 88 4.64 6.06 29.59
C ARG A 88 5.09 6.55 28.21
N TYR A 89 4.76 5.85 27.12
CA TYR A 89 5.22 6.21 25.77
C TYR A 89 4.22 7.06 24.97
N GLN A 90 3.06 7.46 25.50
CA GLN A 90 2.11 8.28 24.74
C GLN A 90 2.74 9.58 24.19
N MET A 91 3.63 10.23 24.97
CA MET A 91 4.42 11.38 24.48
C MET A 91 5.42 10.97 23.39
N PHE A 92 6.09 9.83 23.54
CA PHE A 92 7.10 9.35 22.58
C PHE A 92 6.48 8.88 21.25
N THR A 93 5.31 8.25 21.28
CA THR A 93 4.51 7.95 20.09
C THR A 93 4.04 9.22 19.40
N SER A 94 3.72 10.29 20.16
CA SER A 94 3.32 11.58 19.59
C SER A 94 4.45 12.26 18.82
N GLU A 95 5.68 12.27 19.36
CA GLU A 95 6.84 12.83 18.67
C GLU A 95 7.22 12.03 17.41
N ARG A 96 7.20 10.69 17.51
CA ARG A 96 7.45 9.81 16.36
C ARG A 96 6.38 9.96 15.28
N ARG A 97 5.12 10.13 15.69
CA ARG A 97 4.01 10.42 14.77
C ARG A 97 4.25 11.74 14.05
N LEU A 98 4.56 12.81 14.77
CA LEU A 98 4.83 14.12 14.15
C LEU A 98 6.01 14.04 13.17
N LYS A 99 7.06 13.29 13.50
CA LYS A 99 8.16 13.02 12.58
C LYS A 99 7.70 12.28 11.32
N PHE A 100 6.91 11.22 11.46
CA PHE A 100 6.35 10.47 10.33
C PHE A 100 5.52 11.37 9.41
N VAL A 101 4.61 12.16 9.97
CA VAL A 101 3.77 13.11 9.24
C VAL A 101 4.61 14.11 8.45
N ARG A 102 5.66 14.69 9.06
CA ARG A 102 6.55 15.63 8.37
C ARG A 102 7.32 15.01 7.21
N ILE A 103 7.78 13.77 7.37
CA ILE A 103 8.49 13.05 6.28
C ILE A 103 7.52 12.77 5.13
N LEU A 104 6.31 12.33 5.47
CA LEU A 104 5.25 12.05 4.50
C LEU A 104 4.81 13.29 3.72
N GLN A 105 4.70 14.45 4.39
CA GLN A 105 4.46 15.76 3.75
C GLN A 105 5.57 16.09 2.76
N ARG A 106 6.82 16.07 3.21
CA ARG A 106 7.98 16.38 2.36
C ARG A 106 8.03 15.48 1.13
N LYS A 107 7.69 14.20 1.28
CA LYS A 107 7.59 13.23 0.17
C LYS A 107 6.43 13.55 -0.78
N SER A 108 5.27 13.90 -0.25
CA SER A 108 4.12 14.35 -1.05
C SER A 108 4.47 15.58 -1.89
N ASP A 109 5.13 16.57 -1.28
CA ASP A 109 5.59 17.79 -1.95
C ASP A 109 6.62 17.51 -3.05
N GLN A 110 7.59 16.62 -2.79
CA GLN A 110 8.60 16.22 -3.77
C GLN A 110 8.01 15.57 -5.02
N LEU A 111 6.85 14.92 -4.88
CA LEU A 111 6.12 14.28 -5.98
C LEU A 111 5.18 15.24 -6.72
N GLY A 112 5.18 16.53 -6.36
CA GLY A 112 4.39 17.55 -7.02
C GLY A 112 2.89 17.45 -6.72
N LEU A 113 2.51 16.78 -5.63
CA LEU A 113 1.13 16.68 -5.16
C LEU A 113 0.69 17.98 -4.44
N HIS A 114 0.96 19.15 -5.02
CA HIS A 114 0.60 20.44 -4.41
C HIS A 114 -0.91 20.71 -4.54
N GLY A 115 -1.58 21.04 -3.43
CA GLY A 115 -3.01 21.37 -3.38
C GLY A 115 -3.97 20.16 -3.42
N HIS A 116 -3.43 18.95 -3.55
CA HIS A 116 -4.16 17.67 -3.55
C HIS A 116 -3.33 16.53 -2.93
N GLY A 117 -2.30 16.87 -2.14
CA GLY A 117 -1.46 15.87 -1.48
C GLY A 117 -2.19 15.28 -0.26
N PRO A 118 -2.01 13.98 0.04
CA PRO A 118 -2.74 13.35 1.16
C PRO A 118 -2.38 13.95 2.52
N VAL A 119 -1.35 14.81 2.61
CA VAL A 119 -0.90 15.38 3.87
C VAL A 119 -0.45 16.82 3.67
N GLU A 120 -1.32 17.79 3.97
CA GLU A 120 -0.92 19.15 4.31
C GLU A 120 -1.02 19.30 5.84
N MET A 121 -0.05 19.99 6.48
CA MET A 121 -0.21 20.35 7.89
C MET A 121 -1.44 21.25 7.97
N ASP A 122 -2.41 20.92 8.81
CA ASP A 122 -3.59 21.73 9.12
C ASP A 122 -4.81 21.57 8.19
N GLU A 123 -4.75 20.76 7.13
CA GLU A 123 -5.93 20.36 6.33
C GLU A 123 -6.36 18.91 6.60
N GLN A 124 -7.65 18.60 6.45
CA GLN A 124 -8.12 17.21 6.50
C GLN A 124 -7.80 16.51 5.19
N GLY A 125 -6.96 15.47 5.24
CA GLY A 125 -6.67 14.60 4.11
C GLY A 125 -7.59 13.38 4.04
N ASP A 126 -7.66 12.77 2.85
CA ASP A 126 -8.40 11.54 2.63
C ASP A 126 -7.51 10.31 2.97
N PRO A 127 -7.91 9.44 3.92
CA PRO A 127 -7.14 8.23 4.24
C PRO A 127 -6.98 7.29 3.03
N SER A 128 -7.88 7.37 2.04
CA SER A 128 -7.81 6.58 0.81
C SER A 128 -6.63 6.97 -0.07
N GLU A 129 -6.36 8.27 -0.21
CA GLU A 129 -5.21 8.78 -0.96
C GLU A 129 -3.91 8.35 -0.28
N LEU A 130 -3.89 8.35 1.05
CA LEU A 130 -2.71 7.93 1.81
C LEU A 130 -2.43 6.42 1.68
N ILE A 131 -3.45 5.55 1.73
CA ILE A 131 -3.23 4.10 1.51
C ILE A 131 -2.81 3.84 0.06
N VAL A 132 -3.42 4.51 -0.92
CA VAL A 132 -3.01 4.40 -2.33
C VAL A 132 -1.56 4.80 -2.50
N TYR A 133 -1.16 5.93 -1.90
CA TYR A 133 0.23 6.39 -1.88
C TYR A 133 1.17 5.34 -1.27
N MET A 134 0.84 4.79 -0.11
CA MET A 134 1.65 3.76 0.54
C MET A 134 1.77 2.47 -0.29
N VAL A 135 0.69 2.05 -0.95
CA VAL A 135 0.71 0.88 -1.84
C VAL A 135 1.59 1.14 -3.06
N ASN A 136 1.45 2.30 -3.70
CA ASN A 136 2.28 2.67 -4.84
C ASN A 136 3.76 2.72 -4.44
N TRP A 137 4.08 3.33 -3.29
CA TRP A 137 5.43 3.36 -2.75
C TRP A 137 6.02 1.95 -2.52
N LEU A 138 5.24 1.01 -1.99
CA LEU A 138 5.67 -0.39 -1.82
C LEU A 138 5.87 -1.09 -3.17
N GLN A 139 5.02 -0.81 -4.16
CA GLN A 139 5.15 -1.35 -5.52
C GLN A 139 6.39 -0.80 -6.23
N GLU A 140 6.64 0.50 -6.16
CA GLU A 140 7.85 1.15 -6.70
C GLU A 140 9.10 0.58 -6.06
N SER A 141 9.08 0.39 -4.74
CA SER A 141 10.16 -0.24 -3.99
C SER A 141 10.44 -1.66 -4.47
N LEU A 142 9.40 -2.45 -4.73
CA LEU A 142 9.55 -3.79 -5.30
C LEU A 142 10.17 -3.73 -6.70
N GLN A 143 9.74 -2.79 -7.55
CA GLN A 143 10.28 -2.61 -8.90
C GLN A 143 11.76 -2.23 -8.86
N GLN A 144 12.15 -1.33 -7.96
CA GLN A 144 13.55 -0.94 -7.75
C GLN A 144 14.41 -2.14 -7.35
N VAL A 145 13.97 -2.92 -6.34
CA VAL A 145 14.68 -4.13 -5.90
C VAL A 145 14.83 -5.13 -7.05
N CYS A 146 13.81 -5.29 -7.89
CA CYS A 146 13.87 -6.18 -9.06
C CYS A 146 14.80 -5.64 -10.14
N ALA A 147 14.75 -4.35 -10.46
CA ALA A 147 15.63 -3.74 -11.47
C ALA A 147 17.11 -3.84 -11.11
N GLU A 148 17.45 -3.64 -9.83
CA GLU A 148 18.81 -3.82 -9.34
C GLU A 148 19.30 -5.27 -9.44
N HIS A 149 18.40 -6.24 -9.27
CA HIS A 149 18.69 -7.66 -9.48
C HIS A 149 19.06 -7.93 -10.95
N GLU A 150 18.29 -7.39 -11.89
CA GLU A 150 18.48 -7.58 -13.33
C GLU A 150 19.75 -6.87 -13.88
N GLN A 151 20.05 -5.67 -13.38
CA GLN A 151 21.25 -4.92 -13.78
C GLN A 151 22.55 -5.63 -13.36
N ARG A 152 22.57 -6.32 -12.21
CA ARG A 152 23.76 -7.05 -11.74
C ARG A 152 23.98 -8.38 -12.46
N ASP A 153 22.92 -9.00 -12.93
CA ASP A 153 22.96 -10.20 -13.77
C ASP A 153 23.55 -9.90 -15.15
N SER A 154 23.29 -8.71 -15.70
CA SER A 154 23.83 -8.27 -16.99
C SER A 154 25.24 -7.65 -16.92
N GLY A 155 25.63 -7.06 -15.78
CA GLY A 155 26.82 -6.19 -15.67
C GLY A 155 28.21 -6.82 -15.43
N GLY A 156 28.44 -8.12 -15.63
CA GLY A 156 29.80 -8.70 -15.61
C GLY A 156 30.70 -8.55 -14.35
N GLN A 157 30.19 -8.12 -13.18
CA GLN A 157 30.97 -7.88 -11.95
C GLN A 157 31.47 -9.17 -11.23
N GLN A 158 32.40 -9.05 -10.28
CA GLN A 158 33.16 -10.17 -9.68
C GLN A 158 32.29 -11.22 -8.93
N ALA A 159 32.58 -12.51 -9.12
CA ALA A 159 31.73 -13.64 -8.73
C ALA A 159 31.48 -13.86 -7.22
N SER A 160 32.37 -13.41 -6.33
CA SER A 160 32.30 -13.76 -4.90
C SER A 160 31.41 -12.83 -4.05
N GLN A 161 31.19 -11.57 -4.45
CA GLN A 161 30.23 -10.65 -3.79
C GLN A 161 28.83 -10.71 -4.44
N ARG A 162 28.72 -11.29 -5.64
CA ARG A 162 27.47 -11.49 -6.39
C ARG A 162 26.45 -12.37 -5.66
N SER A 163 26.86 -13.50 -5.07
CA SER A 163 25.90 -14.48 -4.53
C SER A 163 25.08 -13.92 -3.36
N ARG A 164 25.74 -13.27 -2.39
CA ARG A 164 25.07 -12.80 -1.16
C ARG A 164 24.11 -11.65 -1.42
N THR A 165 24.53 -10.66 -2.19
CA THR A 165 23.67 -9.50 -2.52
C THR A 165 22.52 -9.89 -3.44
N ARG A 166 22.70 -10.89 -4.30
CA ARG A 166 21.64 -11.44 -5.17
C ARG A 166 20.57 -12.18 -4.38
N GLU A 167 20.99 -13.05 -3.46
CA GLU A 167 20.09 -13.79 -2.57
C GLU A 167 19.30 -12.84 -1.67
N GLU A 168 19.95 -11.77 -1.18
CA GLU A 168 19.33 -10.74 -0.36
C GLU A 168 18.29 -9.92 -1.14
N ALA A 169 18.63 -9.41 -2.33
CA ALA A 169 17.69 -8.68 -3.19
C ALA A 169 16.49 -9.56 -3.59
N SER A 170 16.73 -10.82 -3.97
CA SER A 170 15.66 -11.76 -4.31
C SER A 170 14.74 -12.04 -3.11
N ARG A 171 15.32 -12.20 -1.91
CA ARG A 171 14.58 -12.36 -0.66
C ARG A 171 13.71 -11.14 -0.37
N VAL A 172 14.26 -9.93 -0.46
CA VAL A 172 13.50 -8.67 -0.21
C VAL A 172 12.39 -8.50 -1.24
N ALA A 173 12.66 -8.76 -2.52
CA ALA A 173 11.64 -8.73 -3.57
C ALA A 173 10.50 -9.72 -3.30
N ASN A 174 10.84 -10.95 -2.90
CA ASN A 174 9.83 -11.96 -2.56
C ASN A 174 9.00 -11.54 -1.33
N GLN A 175 9.64 -10.94 -0.33
CA GLN A 175 8.95 -10.42 0.85
C GLN A 175 8.00 -9.27 0.53
N LEU A 176 8.42 -8.29 -0.27
CA LEU A 176 7.56 -7.19 -0.73
C LEU A 176 6.42 -7.70 -1.61
N ARG A 177 6.69 -8.66 -2.51
CA ARG A 177 5.66 -9.27 -3.36
C ARG A 177 4.63 -10.02 -2.54
N ASN A 178 5.07 -10.84 -1.58
CA ASN A 178 4.17 -11.55 -0.68
C ASN A 178 3.32 -10.58 0.12
N LEU A 179 3.93 -9.50 0.63
CA LEU A 179 3.20 -8.47 1.34
C LEU A 179 2.12 -7.81 0.47
N LEU A 180 2.47 -7.38 -0.74
CA LEU A 180 1.50 -6.80 -1.67
C LEU A 180 0.39 -7.80 -2.00
N ASN A 181 0.72 -9.08 -2.20
CA ASN A 181 -0.27 -10.12 -2.49
C ASN A 181 -1.18 -10.46 -1.29
N GLU A 182 -0.81 -10.10 -0.07
CA GLU A 182 -1.64 -10.32 1.12
C GLU A 182 -2.78 -9.31 1.24
N PHE A 183 -2.68 -8.12 0.61
CA PHE A 183 -3.71 -7.09 0.75
C PHE A 183 -4.05 -6.27 -0.50
N VAL A 184 -3.31 -6.42 -1.60
CA VAL A 184 -3.59 -5.79 -2.88
C VAL A 184 -4.15 -6.85 -3.84
N PRO A 185 -5.44 -6.75 -4.21
CA PRO A 185 -6.04 -7.69 -5.15
C PRO A 185 -5.39 -7.63 -6.52
N ALA A 186 -5.26 -8.80 -7.16
CA ALA A 186 -4.89 -8.86 -8.58
C ALA A 186 -6.16 -8.75 -9.42
N MET A 187 -6.24 -7.69 -10.21
CA MET A 187 -7.36 -7.38 -11.08
C MET A 187 -7.01 -7.71 -12.53
N SER A 188 -7.85 -8.49 -13.19
CA SER A 188 -7.79 -8.75 -14.62
C SER A 188 -8.73 -7.80 -15.35
N ASP A 189 -8.16 -6.85 -16.08
CA ASP A 189 -8.90 -5.90 -16.90
C ASP A 189 -8.88 -6.35 -18.34
N PHE A 190 -10.07 -6.50 -18.93
CA PHE A 190 -10.26 -6.88 -20.32
C PHE A 190 -10.92 -5.73 -21.06
N THR A 191 -10.40 -5.39 -22.24
CA THR A 191 -11.03 -4.41 -23.14
C THR A 191 -11.33 -5.13 -24.46
N ARG A 192 -12.60 -5.13 -24.86
CA ARG A 192 -13.06 -5.72 -26.12
C ARG A 192 -13.51 -4.62 -27.07
N CYS A 193 -12.88 -4.51 -28.23
CA CYS A 193 -13.32 -3.58 -29.27
C CYS A 193 -14.44 -4.19 -30.13
N PRO A 194 -15.16 -3.38 -30.95
CA PRO A 194 -16.26 -3.85 -31.80
C PRO A 194 -15.79 -4.83 -32.88
N ALA A 195 -14.54 -4.73 -33.32
CA ALA A 195 -13.92 -5.67 -34.26
C ALA A 195 -13.58 -7.04 -33.62
N GLY A 196 -13.91 -7.25 -32.35
CA GLY A 196 -13.73 -8.53 -31.65
C GLY A 196 -12.35 -8.75 -31.06
N HIS A 197 -11.40 -7.82 -31.23
CA HIS A 197 -10.11 -7.89 -30.57
C HIS A 197 -10.28 -7.67 -29.05
N VAL A 198 -9.63 -8.52 -28.27
CA VAL A 198 -9.61 -8.46 -26.80
C VAL A 198 -8.19 -8.21 -26.36
N SER A 199 -7.96 -7.11 -25.64
CA SER A 199 -6.75 -6.88 -24.88
C SER A 199 -7.02 -7.12 -23.41
N GLY A 200 -6.03 -7.64 -22.69
CA GLY A 200 -6.15 -7.91 -21.27
C GLY A 200 -4.85 -7.61 -20.54
N GLN A 201 -4.95 -7.12 -19.31
CA GLN A 201 -3.82 -6.97 -18.40
C GLN A 201 -4.22 -7.39 -17.00
N VAL A 202 -3.28 -7.98 -16.27
CA VAL A 202 -3.43 -8.25 -14.84
C VAL A 202 -2.62 -7.20 -14.10
N GLN A 203 -3.27 -6.45 -13.21
CA GLN A 203 -2.63 -5.42 -12.41
C GLN A 203 -3.02 -5.53 -10.93
N PRO A 204 -2.07 -5.34 -10.00
CA PRO A 204 -2.38 -5.22 -8.59
C PRO A 204 -3.07 -3.87 -8.33
N THR A 205 -4.32 -3.87 -7.85
CA THR A 205 -5.11 -2.64 -7.69
C THR A 205 -6.02 -2.75 -6.47
N LEU A 206 -6.03 -1.68 -5.65
CA LEU A 206 -6.96 -1.56 -4.52
C LEU A 206 -8.41 -1.43 -5.03
N ILE A 207 -9.35 -2.08 -4.34
CA ILE A 207 -10.77 -1.95 -4.67
C ILE A 207 -11.28 -0.65 -4.06
N GLN A 208 -11.64 0.29 -4.95
CA GLN A 208 -12.29 1.55 -4.59
C GLN A 208 -13.74 1.50 -5.08
N LEU A 209 -14.68 1.34 -4.15
CA LEU A 209 -16.08 1.16 -4.50
C LEU A 209 -16.76 2.52 -4.73
N PRO A 210 -17.37 2.75 -5.91
CA PRO A 210 -18.21 3.92 -6.10
C PRO A 210 -19.50 3.74 -5.29
N LEU A 211 -19.76 4.56 -4.26
CA LEU A 211 -21.07 4.55 -3.61
C LEU A 211 -22.01 5.46 -4.40
N GLN A 212 -22.87 4.83 -5.20
CA GLN A 212 -24.04 5.52 -5.73
C GLN A 212 -25.11 5.62 -4.65
N LYS A 213 -25.92 6.67 -4.73
CA LYS A 213 -26.91 7.04 -3.71
C LYS A 213 -28.03 6.03 -3.50
N TYR A 214 -28.13 5.03 -4.38
CA TYR A 214 -29.15 4.00 -4.39
C TYR A 214 -28.63 2.63 -3.95
N TYR A 215 -27.33 2.49 -3.66
CA TYR A 215 -26.83 1.22 -3.14
C TYR A 215 -27.19 1.07 -1.66
N SER A 216 -27.86 -0.04 -1.34
CA SER A 216 -28.34 -0.39 -0.02
C SER A 216 -27.33 -1.23 0.78
N ASN A 217 -26.35 -1.83 0.09
CA ASN A 217 -25.35 -2.72 0.69
C ASN A 217 -24.06 -2.81 -0.15
N ILE A 218 -23.01 -3.38 0.45
CA ILE A 218 -21.69 -3.55 -0.18
C ILE A 218 -21.71 -4.46 -1.40
N THR A 219 -22.62 -5.43 -1.46
CA THR A 219 -22.76 -6.36 -2.59
C THR A 219 -23.21 -5.62 -3.85
N GLU A 220 -24.12 -4.65 -3.74
CA GLU A 220 -24.55 -3.81 -4.86
C GLU A 220 -23.41 -2.91 -5.37
N CYS A 221 -22.60 -2.37 -4.45
CA CYS A 221 -21.44 -1.54 -4.80
C CYS A 221 -20.37 -2.37 -5.54
N LEU A 222 -20.12 -3.61 -5.08
CA LEU A 222 -19.22 -4.55 -5.74
C LEU A 222 -19.77 -4.95 -7.12
N ALA A 223 -21.08 -5.21 -7.23
CA ALA A 223 -21.70 -5.56 -8.51
C ALA A 223 -21.55 -4.43 -9.55
N ASP A 224 -21.68 -3.18 -9.12
CA ASP A 224 -21.44 -2.01 -9.98
C ASP A 224 -19.97 -1.86 -10.36
N TYR A 225 -19.05 -1.99 -9.40
CA TYR A 225 -17.61 -1.92 -9.63
C TYR A 225 -17.12 -2.93 -10.68
N PHE A 226 -17.69 -4.13 -10.71
CA PHE A 226 -17.38 -5.17 -11.71
C PHE A 226 -18.26 -5.10 -12.96
N SER A 227 -19.16 -4.12 -13.06
CA SER A 227 -20.02 -3.98 -14.22
C SER A 227 -19.19 -3.55 -15.46
N PRO A 228 -19.45 -4.13 -16.64
CA PRO A 228 -18.74 -3.71 -17.84
C PRO A 228 -19.10 -2.27 -18.23
N GLU A 229 -18.09 -1.42 -18.37
CA GLU A 229 -18.23 -0.02 -18.78
C GLU A 229 -17.85 0.17 -20.26
N ILE A 230 -18.38 1.24 -20.85
CA ILE A 230 -17.98 1.68 -22.19
C ILE A 230 -16.85 2.70 -22.04
N VAL A 231 -15.73 2.43 -22.70
CA VAL A 231 -14.56 3.32 -22.72
C VAL A 231 -14.19 3.66 -24.16
N TYR A 232 -13.63 4.85 -24.37
CA TYR A 232 -13.08 5.25 -25.66
C TYR A 232 -11.56 5.19 -25.59
N LYS A 233 -10.93 4.34 -26.41
CA LYS A 233 -9.47 4.16 -26.43
C LYS A 233 -8.95 3.96 -27.85
N SER A 234 -7.67 4.26 -28.05
CA SER A 234 -6.99 3.94 -29.31
C SER A 234 -6.89 2.42 -29.50
N CYS A 235 -7.06 1.96 -30.74
CA CYS A 235 -7.01 0.54 -31.07
C CYS A 235 -6.11 0.33 -32.28
N THR A 236 -4.96 -0.30 -32.05
CA THR A 236 -3.97 -0.62 -33.10
C THR A 236 -4.54 -1.54 -34.18
N THR A 237 -5.37 -2.51 -33.79
CA THR A 237 -6.05 -3.43 -34.71
C THR A 237 -7.05 -2.69 -35.61
N CYS A 238 -7.82 -1.75 -35.05
CA CYS A 238 -8.77 -0.95 -35.82
C CYS A 238 -8.12 0.23 -36.56
N ARG A 239 -6.88 0.59 -36.22
CA ARG A 239 -6.16 1.79 -36.70
C ARG A 239 -6.96 3.09 -36.50
N LEU A 240 -7.65 3.18 -35.38
CA LEU A 240 -8.43 4.34 -34.98
C LEU A 240 -7.93 4.84 -33.63
N ASP A 241 -7.81 6.15 -33.51
CA ASP A 241 -7.32 6.81 -32.28
C ASP A 241 -8.36 6.77 -31.15
N SER A 242 -9.63 6.56 -31.49
CA SER A 242 -10.71 6.39 -30.53
C SER A 242 -11.74 5.39 -31.06
N VAL A 243 -11.92 4.30 -30.32
CA VAL A 243 -12.91 3.27 -30.58
C VAL A 243 -13.70 3.04 -29.30
N GLU A 244 -15.03 2.98 -29.43
CA GLU A 244 -15.92 2.53 -28.36
C GLU A 244 -15.61 1.08 -28.04
N ALA A 245 -15.04 0.82 -26.87
CA ALA A 245 -14.67 -0.51 -26.41
C ALA A 245 -15.36 -0.82 -25.09
N ARG A 246 -15.67 -2.10 -24.88
CA ARG A 246 -16.25 -2.56 -23.62
C ARG A 246 -15.13 -3.01 -22.68
N LYS A 247 -14.94 -2.30 -21.58
CA LYS A 247 -14.00 -2.67 -20.53
C LYS A 247 -14.73 -3.44 -19.44
N ALA A 248 -14.14 -4.52 -18.96
CA ALA A 248 -14.64 -5.29 -17.83
C ALA A 248 -13.46 -5.66 -16.93
N SER A 249 -13.63 -5.44 -15.63
CA SER A 249 -12.66 -5.79 -14.61
C SER A 249 -13.12 -7.04 -13.87
N ARG A 250 -12.20 -7.92 -13.48
CA ARG A 250 -12.49 -9.12 -12.69
C ARG A 250 -11.41 -9.35 -11.65
N LEU A 251 -11.77 -9.91 -10.51
CA LEU A 251 -10.80 -10.42 -9.55
C LEU A 251 -10.14 -11.67 -10.13
N SER A 252 -8.84 -11.60 -10.44
CA SER A 252 -8.04 -12.78 -10.79
C SER A 252 -7.62 -13.57 -9.56
N GLN A 253 -7.25 -12.86 -8.48
CA GLN A 253 -6.81 -13.45 -7.23
C GLN A 253 -7.31 -12.59 -6.07
N LEU A 254 -7.96 -13.25 -5.11
CA LEU A 254 -8.35 -12.61 -3.86
C LEU A 254 -7.19 -12.72 -2.86
N PRO A 255 -6.74 -11.61 -2.28
CA PRO A 255 -5.74 -11.63 -1.22
C PRO A 255 -6.33 -12.16 0.09
N GLU A 256 -5.48 -12.55 1.04
CA GLU A 256 -5.91 -13.06 2.37
C GLU A 256 -6.64 -11.98 3.17
N HIS A 257 -6.20 -10.72 3.02
CA HIS A 257 -6.86 -9.54 3.55
C HIS A 257 -7.30 -8.65 2.39
N VAL A 258 -8.48 -8.05 2.43
CA VAL A 258 -8.93 -7.13 1.37
C VAL A 258 -9.18 -5.78 2.00
N PHE A 259 -8.44 -4.75 1.57
CA PHE A 259 -8.84 -3.37 1.84
C PHE A 259 -9.95 -2.99 0.87
N VAL A 260 -11.11 -2.64 1.42
CA VAL A 260 -12.23 -2.12 0.66
C VAL A 260 -12.41 -0.66 1.03
N ILE A 261 -12.03 0.22 0.12
CA ILE A 261 -12.21 1.65 0.31
C ILE A 261 -13.62 2.01 -0.18
N ALA A 262 -14.49 2.44 0.72
CA ALA A 262 -15.86 2.83 0.41
C ALA A 262 -16.12 4.29 0.80
N PHE A 263 -16.73 5.08 -0.10
CA PHE A 263 -16.94 6.53 0.11
C PHE A 263 -18.42 6.87 0.26
N THR A 264 -18.90 7.27 1.43
CA THR A 264 -20.28 7.81 1.54
C THR A 264 -20.31 9.30 1.25
N TYR A 265 -21.09 9.72 0.26
CA TYR A 265 -21.37 11.13 0.00
C TYR A 265 -22.67 11.57 0.68
N ASN A 266 -22.56 12.45 1.68
CA ASN A 266 -23.70 13.06 2.35
C ASN A 266 -24.09 14.37 1.64
N ARG A 267 -25.27 14.38 1.00
CA ARG A 267 -25.75 15.56 0.25
C ARG A 267 -26.20 16.73 1.13
N ASN A 268 -26.50 16.50 2.40
CA ASN A 268 -27.01 17.57 3.26
C ASN A 268 -25.90 18.53 3.70
N ASN A 269 -24.64 18.08 3.66
CA ASN A 269 -23.47 18.87 4.03
C ASN A 269 -22.33 18.81 3.00
N HIS A 270 -22.54 18.18 1.84
CA HIS A 270 -21.53 17.97 0.81
C HIS A 270 -20.27 17.23 1.29
N ASN A 271 -20.36 16.44 2.38
CA ASN A 271 -19.21 15.71 2.90
C ASN A 271 -19.05 14.34 2.22
N VAL A 272 -17.82 14.04 1.83
CA VAL A 272 -17.37 12.67 1.50
C VAL A 272 -16.75 12.07 2.75
N SER A 273 -17.23 10.91 3.18
CA SER A 273 -16.61 10.13 4.27
C SER A 273 -16.08 8.82 3.69
N GLY A 274 -14.78 8.60 3.77
CA GLY A 274 -14.14 7.33 3.43
C GLY A 274 -14.19 6.35 4.61
N TYR A 275 -14.54 5.10 4.34
CA TYR A 275 -14.38 3.96 5.24
C TYR A 275 -13.28 3.06 4.66
N LEU A 276 -12.32 2.69 5.52
CA LEU A 276 -11.28 1.70 5.25
C LEU A 276 -11.66 0.37 5.89
#